data_AF-A0AA88GY79-F1
#
_entry.id   AF-A0AA88GY79-F1
#
_cell.length_a   1.000
_cell.length_b   1.000
_cell.length_c   1.000
_cell.angle_alpha   90.00
_cell.angle_beta   90.00
_cell.angle_gamma   90.00
#
_symmetry.space_group_name_H-M   'P 1'
#
loop_
_entity.id
_entity.type
_entity.pdbx_description
1 polymer ?
#
loop_
_entity_poly.entity_id
_entity_poly.type
_entity_poly.pdbx_seq_one_letter_code
_entity_poly.pdbx_strand_id
1 'polypeptide(L)'
;MDLCIEMDLMEYGSLHTMFCRKDSIVPSEEIIWSIISQMINVLSVISKEKIVHRDIKPDNILVKSVNLVSNEIHVCLTDFGLAKDLKCYMNQKSEIKGTMGFIAPEIFDSNNYSTASDIFALGVTIYQLMTGCQNDITALCKQPDALRKDILTNQRVTYSAELIDLVMRMVDTNMSTRITLPEMMK
;
A
#
# COMPACT_ATOMS: atom_id res chain seq x y z
N MET A 1 -12.00 -28.22 13.82
CA MET A 1 -12.04 -27.21 14.88
C MET A 1 -11.90 -25.91 14.14
N ASP A 2 -12.98 -25.16 14.01
CA ASP A 2 -12.98 -23.94 13.21
C ASP A 2 -12.48 -22.80 14.10
N LEU A 3 -11.49 -22.05 13.60
CA LEU A 3 -10.97 -20.87 14.26
C LEU A 3 -11.82 -19.67 13.84
N CYS A 4 -12.37 -18.95 14.82
CA CYS A 4 -13.08 -17.69 14.61
C CYS A 4 -12.26 -16.55 15.21
N ILE A 5 -12.17 -15.42 14.50
CA ILE A 5 -11.55 -14.18 14.96
C ILE A 5 -12.64 -13.11 14.97
N GLU A 6 -12.93 -12.56 16.14
CA GLU A 6 -13.86 -11.44 16.33
C GLU A 6 -13.07 -10.12 16.31
N MET A 7 -13.55 -9.12 15.56
CA MET A 7 -12.90 -7.82 15.41
C MET A 7 -13.94 -6.71 15.25
N ASP A 8 -13.53 -5.48 15.58
CA ASP A 8 -14.38 -4.29 15.40
C ASP A 8 -14.81 -4.12 13.94
N LEU A 9 -16.10 -3.86 13.72
CA LEU A 9 -16.63 -3.55 12.39
C LEU A 9 -16.28 -2.12 12.00
N MET A 10 -15.61 -1.96 10.86
CA MET A 10 -15.33 -0.65 10.26
C MET A 10 -16.46 -0.29 9.30
N GLU A 11 -17.37 0.60 9.74
CA GLU A 11 -18.62 0.91 9.03
C GLU A 11 -18.42 1.51 7.63
N TYR A 12 -17.28 2.16 7.40
CA TYR A 12 -16.95 2.76 6.09
C TYR A 12 -16.27 1.77 5.12
N GLY A 13 -16.07 0.52 5.55
CA GLY A 13 -15.42 -0.51 4.76
C GLY A 13 -13.94 -0.23 4.53
N SER A 14 -13.44 -0.65 3.35
CA SER A 14 -12.03 -0.52 2.96
C SER A 14 -11.79 0.66 2.01
N LEU A 15 -10.53 1.04 1.83
CA LEU A 15 -10.14 2.01 0.80
C LEU A 15 -10.58 1.55 -0.60
N HIS A 16 -10.58 0.24 -0.86
CA HIS A 16 -11.15 -0.31 -2.09
C HIS A 16 -12.62 0.09 -2.25
N THR A 17 -13.43 -0.15 -1.22
CA THR A 17 -14.87 0.14 -1.25
C THR A 17 -15.13 1.63 -1.42
N MET A 18 -14.29 2.48 -0.82
CA MET A 18 -14.45 3.94 -0.86
C MET A 18 -14.00 4.54 -2.20
N PHE A 19 -12.84 4.14 -2.71
CA PHE A 19 -12.14 4.85 -3.80
C PHE A 19 -11.95 4.05 -5.10
N CYS A 20 -12.11 2.72 -5.06
CA CYS A 20 -11.88 1.86 -6.23
C CYS A 20 -13.16 1.35 -6.90
N ARG A 21 -14.36 1.75 -6.44
CA ARG A 21 -15.62 1.38 -7.08
C ARG A 21 -15.86 2.25 -8.31
N LYS A 22 -16.70 1.76 -9.21
CA LYS A 22 -17.14 2.54 -10.38
C LYS A 22 -17.77 3.85 -9.90
N ASP A 23 -17.38 4.95 -10.55
CA ASP A 23 -17.84 6.31 -10.24
C ASP A 23 -17.44 6.84 -8.85
N SER A 24 -16.54 6.15 -8.13
CA SER A 24 -15.94 6.67 -6.90
C SER A 24 -15.23 7.99 -7.14
N ILE A 25 -15.18 8.80 -6.08
CA ILE A 25 -14.34 9.99 -6.04
C ILE A 25 -12.87 9.59 -6.02
N VAL A 26 -12.04 10.41 -6.66
CA VAL A 26 -10.58 10.32 -6.50
C VAL A 26 -10.23 11.15 -5.26
N PRO A 27 -9.47 10.61 -4.29
CA PRO A 27 -9.14 11.32 -3.07
C PRO A 27 -8.28 12.55 -3.34
N SER A 28 -8.46 13.60 -2.52
CA SER A 28 -7.60 14.78 -2.52
C SER A 28 -6.16 14.43 -2.11
N GLU A 29 -5.22 15.33 -2.39
CA GLU A 29 -3.82 15.16 -1.99
C GLU A 29 -3.67 15.05 -0.47
N GLU A 30 -4.45 15.84 0.29
CA GLU A 30 -4.44 15.84 1.75
C GLU A 30 -4.88 14.49 2.33
N ILE A 31 -5.91 13.87 1.72
CA ILE A 31 -6.37 12.52 2.09
C ILE A 31 -5.28 11.49 1.80
N ILE A 32 -4.59 11.58 0.65
CA ILE A 32 -3.49 10.68 0.30
C ILE A 32 -2.34 10.80 1.32
N TRP A 33 -1.92 12.02 1.65
CA TRP A 33 -0.88 12.24 2.66
C TRP A 33 -1.27 11.70 4.04
N SER A 34 -2.54 11.87 4.44
CA SER A 34 -3.05 11.33 5.70
C SER A 34 -2.98 9.79 5.73
N ILE A 35 -3.35 9.12 4.63
CA ILE A 35 -3.25 7.66 4.50
C ILE A 35 -1.78 7.22 4.57
N ILE A 36 -0.89 7.87 3.81
CA ILE A 36 0.55 7.56 3.81
C ILE A 36 1.13 7.67 5.21
N SER A 37 0.87 8.78 5.92
CA SER A 37 1.39 9.03 7.26
C SER A 37 0.95 7.94 8.26
N GLN A 38 -0.34 7.60 8.25
CA GLN A 38 -0.87 6.54 9.12
C GLN A 38 -0.27 5.17 8.79
N MET A 39 -0.12 4.85 7.51
CA MET A 39 0.47 3.58 7.07
C MET A 39 1.97 3.48 7.36
N ILE A 40 2.73 4.57 7.24
CA ILE A 40 4.14 4.62 7.67
C ILE A 40 4.25 4.31 9.17
N ASN A 41 3.35 4.87 9.99
CA ASN A 41 3.32 4.59 11.44
C ASN A 41 3.04 3.10 11.70
N VAL A 42 2.06 2.50 11.02
CA VAL A 42 1.77 1.06 11.10
C VAL A 42 3.00 0.24 10.69
N LEU A 43 3.60 0.55 9.54
CA LEU A 43 4.79 -0.16 9.04
C LEU A 43 5.98 -0.04 10.00
N SER A 44 6.16 1.12 10.64
CA SER A 44 7.20 1.34 11.65
C SER A 44 7.01 0.44 12.87
N VAL A 45 5.76 0.25 13.32
CA VAL A 45 5.43 -0.64 14.44
C VAL A 45 5.70 -2.10 14.08
N ILE A 46 5.15 -2.61 12.98
CA ILE A 46 5.30 -4.03 12.62
C ILE A 46 6.75 -4.38 12.24
N SER A 47 7.49 -3.44 11.64
CA SER A 47 8.90 -3.60 11.28
C SER A 47 9.80 -3.73 12.52
N LYS A 48 9.52 -2.99 13.60
CA LYS A 48 10.22 -3.15 14.90
C LYS A 48 10.00 -4.55 15.47
N GLU A 49 8.80 -5.09 15.27
CA GLU A 49 8.48 -6.47 15.65
C GLU A 49 8.97 -7.54 14.68
N LYS A 50 9.62 -7.15 13.58
CA LYS A 50 10.10 -8.03 12.50
C LYS A 50 8.95 -8.80 11.82
N ILE A 51 7.77 -8.18 11.78
CA ILE A 51 6.60 -8.69 11.07
C ILE A 51 6.54 -8.04 9.68
N VAL A 52 6.29 -8.85 8.66
CA VAL A 52 5.97 -8.41 7.30
C VAL A 52 4.52 -8.79 6.99
N HIS A 53 3.73 -7.85 6.46
CA HIS A 53 2.31 -8.05 6.20
C HIS A 53 2.05 -8.94 4.99
N ARG A 54 2.78 -8.71 3.89
CA ARG A 54 2.73 -9.46 2.61
C ARG A 54 1.45 -9.33 1.77
N ASP A 55 0.40 -8.68 2.28
CA ASP A 55 -0.84 -8.44 1.50
C ASP A 55 -1.42 -7.03 1.72
N ILE A 56 -0.56 -6.01 1.60
CA ILE A 56 -1.01 -4.60 1.64
C ILE A 56 -1.64 -4.24 0.29
N LYS A 57 -2.91 -3.83 0.33
CA LYS A 57 -3.74 -3.44 -0.82
C LYS A 57 -4.92 -2.59 -0.32
N PRO A 58 -5.65 -1.87 -1.19
CA PRO A 58 -6.81 -1.07 -0.79
C PRO A 58 -7.86 -1.86 0.01
N ASP A 59 -8.04 -3.15 -0.26
CA ASP A 59 -9.00 -4.02 0.42
C ASP A 59 -8.65 -4.26 1.90
N ASN A 60 -7.36 -4.27 2.23
CA ASN A 60 -6.86 -4.58 3.57
C ASN A 60 -6.53 -3.32 4.39
N ILE A 61 -6.90 -2.14 3.89
CA ILE A 61 -6.83 -0.89 4.65
C ILE A 61 -8.24 -0.41 4.89
N LEU A 62 -8.71 -0.55 6.14
CA LEU A 62 -10.06 -0.19 6.55
C LEU A 62 -10.15 1.27 6.97
N VAL A 63 -11.31 1.87 6.75
CA VAL A 63 -11.61 3.26 7.09
C VAL A 63 -12.39 3.28 8.41
N LYS A 64 -11.78 3.85 9.45
CA LYS A 64 -12.38 4.02 10.78
C LYS A 64 -13.33 5.21 10.82
N SER A 65 -12.93 6.31 10.20
CA SER A 65 -13.76 7.51 10.07
C SER A 65 -13.27 8.35 8.89
N VAL A 66 -14.17 9.13 8.31
CA VAL A 66 -13.86 10.00 7.17
C VAL A 66 -14.73 11.26 7.19
N ASN A 67 -14.13 12.39 6.87
CA ASN A 67 -14.79 13.63 6.53
C ASN A 67 -14.07 14.27 5.35
N LEU A 68 -14.64 14.08 4.16
CA LEU A 68 -14.05 14.55 2.91
C LEU A 68 -14.09 16.08 2.76
N VAL A 69 -14.95 16.77 3.52
CA VAL A 69 -15.03 18.24 3.49
C VAL A 69 -13.88 18.87 4.27
N SER A 70 -13.50 18.28 5.40
CA SER A 70 -12.33 18.70 6.19
C SER A 70 -11.03 17.98 5.79
N ASN A 71 -11.05 17.12 4.77
CA ASN A 71 -9.93 16.26 4.37
C ASN A 71 -9.40 15.37 5.51
N GLU A 72 -10.29 14.89 6.38
CA GLU A 72 -9.94 13.99 7.49
C GLU A 72 -10.28 12.55 7.13
N ILE A 73 -9.34 11.64 7.38
CA ILE A 73 -9.55 10.21 7.25
C ILE A 73 -8.70 9.50 8.29
N HIS A 74 -9.27 8.47 8.92
CA HIS A 74 -8.56 7.57 9.82
C HIS A 74 -8.63 6.15 9.28
N VAL A 75 -7.47 5.52 9.14
CA VAL A 75 -7.35 4.18 8.55
C VAL A 75 -6.67 3.20 9.49
N CYS A 76 -6.88 1.91 9.26
CA CYS A 76 -6.10 0.84 9.88
C CYS A 76 -5.82 -0.29 8.90
N LEU A 77 -4.64 -0.88 9.02
CA LEU A 77 -4.28 -2.11 8.33
C LEU A 77 -4.96 -3.30 9.01
N THR A 78 -5.54 -4.19 8.20
CA THR A 78 -6.17 -5.45 8.64
C THR A 78 -5.63 -6.63 7.84
N ASP A 79 -6.12 -7.83 8.18
CA ASP A 79 -5.83 -9.10 7.51
C ASP A 79 -4.35 -9.50 7.54
N PHE A 80 -3.88 -9.77 8.76
CA PHE A 80 -2.58 -10.37 9.02
C PHE A 80 -2.57 -11.90 8.76
N GLY A 81 -3.58 -12.45 8.06
CA GLY A 81 -3.65 -13.88 7.75
C GLY A 81 -2.48 -14.38 6.89
N LEU A 82 -1.90 -13.46 6.11
CA LEU A 82 -0.67 -13.69 5.37
C LEU A 82 0.55 -13.08 6.04
N ALA A 83 0.51 -12.54 7.26
CA ALA A 83 1.70 -11.96 7.87
C ALA A 83 2.78 -13.03 8.19
N LYS A 84 4.05 -12.63 8.21
CA LYS A 84 5.18 -13.50 8.57
C LYS A 84 6.04 -12.85 9.64
N ASP A 85 6.25 -13.56 10.75
CA ASP A 85 7.26 -13.19 11.75
C ASP A 85 8.64 -13.66 11.29
N LEU A 86 9.51 -12.72 10.94
CA LEU A 86 10.86 -13.02 10.50
C LEU A 86 11.74 -13.57 11.63
N LYS A 87 11.43 -13.36 12.91
CA LYS A 87 12.19 -13.93 14.05
C LYS A 87 12.06 -15.45 14.08
N CYS A 88 10.86 -15.97 13.81
CA CYS A 88 10.57 -17.41 13.91
C CYS A 88 10.91 -18.20 12.63
N TYR A 89 10.94 -17.54 11.46
CA TYR A 89 10.97 -18.22 10.17
C TYR A 89 12.13 -17.79 9.25
N MET A 90 13.27 -17.33 9.80
CA MET A 90 14.41 -16.78 9.05
C MET A 90 14.92 -17.67 7.90
N ASN A 91 14.80 -19.00 8.02
CA ASN A 91 15.38 -19.96 7.07
C ASN A 91 14.36 -20.78 6.27
N GLN A 92 13.06 -20.51 6.41
CA GLN A 92 12.05 -21.19 5.62
C GLN A 92 11.67 -20.34 4.41
N LYS A 93 12.04 -20.83 3.21
CA LYS A 93 11.45 -20.36 1.96
C LYS A 93 9.95 -20.63 2.03
N SER A 94 9.17 -19.57 2.24
CA SER A 94 7.72 -19.64 2.19
C SER A 94 7.25 -19.84 0.76
N GLU A 95 6.02 -20.31 0.55
CA GLU A 95 5.39 -20.09 -0.76
C GLU A 95 5.27 -18.58 -1.03
N ILE A 96 5.28 -18.20 -2.31
CA ILE A 96 4.92 -16.84 -2.72
C ILE A 96 3.45 -16.63 -2.34
N LYS A 97 3.20 -15.65 -1.47
CA LYS A 97 1.87 -15.23 -0.99
C LYS A 97 1.64 -13.75 -1.30
N GLY A 98 0.37 -13.35 -1.30
CA GLY A 98 -0.06 -11.99 -1.55
C GLY A 98 -0.86 -11.87 -2.84
N THR A 99 -1.36 -10.66 -3.10
CA THR A 99 -2.20 -10.36 -4.25
C THR A 99 -1.38 -9.93 -5.45
N MET A 100 -1.60 -10.58 -6.61
CA MET A 100 -0.94 -10.20 -7.87
C MET A 100 -1.14 -8.71 -8.16
N GLY A 101 -0.09 -8.05 -8.62
CA GLY A 101 -0.05 -6.58 -8.82
C GLY A 101 0.52 -5.81 -7.62
N PHE A 102 0.43 -6.33 -6.40
CA PHE A 102 0.99 -5.72 -5.18
C PHE A 102 2.29 -6.39 -4.71
N ILE A 103 2.56 -7.61 -5.19
CA ILE A 103 3.77 -8.36 -4.85
C ILE A 103 5.00 -7.64 -5.44
N ALA A 104 5.94 -7.29 -4.57
CA ALA A 104 7.20 -6.65 -4.97
C ALA A 104 8.04 -7.59 -5.87
N PRO A 105 8.76 -7.04 -6.88
CA PRO A 105 9.43 -7.85 -7.89
C PRO A 105 10.48 -8.82 -7.31
N GLU A 106 11.22 -8.41 -6.28
CA GLU A 106 12.25 -9.23 -5.65
C GLU A 106 11.73 -10.54 -5.03
N ILE A 107 10.41 -10.63 -4.78
CA ILE A 107 9.75 -11.83 -4.24
C ILE A 107 9.73 -12.94 -5.28
N PHE A 108 9.56 -12.63 -6.56
CA PHE A 108 9.54 -13.64 -7.61
C PHE A 108 10.91 -14.29 -7.83
N ASP A 109 11.99 -13.52 -7.62
CA ASP A 109 13.36 -13.99 -7.83
C ASP A 109 13.91 -14.73 -6.60
N SER A 110 13.67 -14.17 -5.41
CA SER A 110 14.36 -14.57 -4.18
C SER A 110 13.43 -14.94 -3.02
N ASN A 111 12.12 -14.69 -3.17
CA ASN A 111 11.12 -14.90 -2.13
C ASN A 111 11.46 -14.18 -0.81
N ASN A 112 12.15 -13.03 -0.94
CA ASN A 112 12.69 -12.27 0.16
C ASN A 112 11.70 -11.20 0.64
N TYR A 113 10.76 -11.61 1.48
CA TYR A 113 9.82 -10.68 2.12
C TYR A 113 10.52 -9.83 3.18
N SER A 114 10.29 -8.53 3.12
CA SER A 114 10.85 -7.56 4.05
C SER A 114 9.96 -6.34 4.18
N THR A 115 10.31 -5.42 5.07
CA THR A 115 9.67 -4.10 5.14
C THR A 115 9.69 -3.38 3.79
N ALA A 116 10.74 -3.58 2.96
CA ALA A 116 10.81 -2.97 1.64
C ALA A 116 9.73 -3.50 0.69
N SER A 117 9.36 -4.78 0.80
CA SER A 117 8.26 -5.34 -0.01
C SER A 117 6.89 -4.81 0.43
N ASP A 118 6.69 -4.54 1.73
CA ASP A 118 5.47 -3.90 2.21
C ASP A 118 5.39 -2.41 1.79
N ILE A 119 6.52 -1.69 1.75
CA ILE A 119 6.59 -0.32 1.20
C ILE A 119 6.21 -0.29 -0.28
N PHE A 120 6.68 -1.26 -1.06
CA PHE A 120 6.31 -1.39 -2.47
C PHE A 120 4.80 -1.57 -2.64
N ALA A 121 4.22 -2.52 -1.90
CA ALA A 121 2.79 -2.80 -1.93
C ALA A 121 1.95 -1.57 -1.50
N LEU A 122 2.43 -0.79 -0.52
CA LEU A 122 1.82 0.48 -0.14
C LEU A 122 1.93 1.51 -1.28
N GLY A 123 3.07 1.63 -1.95
CA GLY A 123 3.24 2.55 -3.08
C GLY A 123 2.28 2.24 -4.22
N VAL A 124 2.11 0.96 -4.53
CA VAL A 124 1.12 0.47 -5.49
C VAL A 124 -0.31 0.83 -5.05
N THR A 125 -0.63 0.62 -3.76
CA THR A 125 -1.92 0.98 -3.18
C THR A 125 -2.23 2.47 -3.37
N ILE A 126 -1.29 3.35 -3.02
CA ILE A 126 -1.45 4.80 -3.17
C ILE A 126 -1.60 5.19 -4.64
N TYR A 127 -0.79 4.62 -5.53
CA TYR A 127 -0.90 4.85 -6.96
C TYR A 127 -2.30 4.51 -7.51
N GLN A 128 -2.89 3.37 -7.09
CA GLN A 128 -4.26 3.05 -7.50
C GLN A 128 -5.27 4.09 -7.04
N LEU A 129 -5.15 4.56 -5.80
CA LEU A 129 -6.05 5.60 -5.27
C LEU A 129 -5.93 6.89 -6.09
N MET A 130 -4.71 7.32 -6.41
CA MET A 130 -4.44 8.51 -7.21
C MET A 130 -4.94 8.43 -8.67
N THR A 131 -5.22 7.22 -9.15
CA THR A 131 -5.68 6.95 -10.54
C THR A 131 -7.11 6.40 -10.60
N GLY A 132 -7.83 6.43 -9.46
CA GLY A 132 -9.20 5.91 -9.38
C GLY A 132 -9.32 4.40 -9.65
N CYS A 133 -8.24 3.65 -9.44
CA CYS A 133 -8.14 2.20 -9.56
C CYS A 133 -8.54 1.63 -10.93
N GLN A 134 -8.39 2.42 -12.01
CA GLN A 134 -8.76 2.02 -13.37
C GLN A 134 -7.67 1.23 -14.11
N ASN A 135 -6.43 1.30 -13.62
CA ASN A 135 -5.26 0.78 -14.32
C ASN A 135 -4.71 -0.50 -13.67
N ASP A 136 -4.41 -1.49 -14.52
CA ASP A 136 -3.73 -2.71 -14.12
C ASP A 136 -2.24 -2.43 -13.88
N ILE A 137 -1.84 -2.53 -12.61
CA ILE A 137 -0.49 -2.22 -12.13
C ILE A 137 0.55 -3.21 -12.71
N THR A 138 0.15 -4.43 -13.08
CA THR A 138 1.09 -5.48 -13.49
C THR A 138 1.90 -5.12 -14.75
N ALA A 139 1.38 -4.25 -15.61
CA ALA A 139 2.09 -3.72 -16.76
C ALA A 139 3.01 -2.52 -16.42
N LEU A 140 2.67 -1.77 -15.37
CA LEU A 140 3.29 -0.49 -15.00
C LEU A 140 4.61 -0.65 -14.24
N CYS A 141 4.78 -1.73 -13.46
CA CYS A 141 6.05 -2.05 -12.80
C CYS A 141 7.23 -2.21 -13.76
N LYS A 142 6.97 -2.39 -15.07
CA LYS A 142 8.01 -2.51 -16.10
C LYS A 142 8.39 -1.17 -16.74
N GLN A 143 7.60 -0.11 -16.53
CA GLN A 143 7.76 1.20 -17.20
C GLN A 143 7.49 2.36 -16.21
N PRO A 144 8.48 2.78 -15.41
CA PRO A 144 8.33 3.86 -14.43
C PRO A 144 7.83 5.19 -15.05
N ASP A 145 8.29 5.50 -16.27
CA ASP A 145 7.86 6.71 -16.99
C ASP A 145 6.38 6.67 -17.38
N ALA A 146 5.83 5.47 -17.63
CA ALA A 146 4.41 5.29 -17.90
C ALA A 146 3.57 5.57 -16.65
N LEU A 147 4.06 5.21 -15.46
CA LEU A 147 3.38 5.49 -14.18
C LEU A 147 3.26 7.00 -13.94
N ARG A 148 4.36 7.73 -14.10
CA ARG A 148 4.37 9.19 -13.92
C ARG A 148 3.44 9.88 -14.92
N LYS A 149 3.46 9.45 -16.19
CA LYS A 149 2.56 9.98 -17.22
C LYS A 149 1.10 9.66 -16.93
N ASP A 150 0.80 8.47 -16.43
CA ASP A 150 -0.57 8.04 -16.14
C ASP A 150 -1.19 8.86 -15.00
N ILE A 151 -0.45 9.06 -13.91
CA ILE A 151 -0.84 10.01 -12.85
C ILE A 151 -1.14 11.37 -13.48
N LEU A 152 -0.24 11.94 -14.29
CA LEU A 152 -0.43 13.28 -14.85
C LEU A 152 -1.56 13.40 -15.88
N THR A 153 -1.98 12.31 -16.53
CA THR A 153 -2.92 12.36 -17.66
C THR A 153 -4.34 11.95 -17.30
N ASN A 154 -4.53 11.20 -16.22
CA ASN A 154 -5.79 10.54 -15.91
C ASN A 154 -6.49 11.13 -14.67
N GLN A 155 -6.47 12.46 -14.53
CA GLN A 155 -6.78 13.10 -13.26
C GLN A 155 -7.99 14.04 -13.28
N ARG A 156 -8.97 13.71 -12.43
CA ARG A 156 -9.98 14.65 -11.91
C ARG A 156 -9.38 15.59 -10.83
N VAL A 157 -8.22 15.24 -10.27
CA VAL A 157 -7.53 15.92 -9.17
C VAL A 157 -6.03 15.97 -9.50
N THR A 158 -5.39 17.13 -9.41
CA THR A 158 -3.95 17.28 -9.62
C THR A 158 -3.18 17.03 -8.32
N TYR A 159 -2.10 16.24 -8.37
CA TYR A 159 -1.18 16.04 -7.23
C TYR A 159 0.17 16.74 -7.43
N SER A 160 0.80 17.11 -6.32
CA SER A 160 2.11 17.73 -6.29
C SER A 160 3.22 16.83 -6.83
N ALA A 161 4.28 17.44 -7.36
CA ALA A 161 5.48 16.71 -7.78
C ALA A 161 6.14 15.94 -6.63
N GLU A 162 5.99 16.43 -5.39
CA GLU A 162 6.52 15.80 -4.18
C GLU A 162 5.82 14.48 -3.88
N LEU A 163 4.48 14.47 -3.88
CA LEU A 163 3.71 13.24 -3.68
C LEU A 163 4.02 12.22 -4.79
N ILE A 164 4.08 12.68 -6.03
CA ILE A 164 4.39 11.82 -7.18
C ILE A 164 5.79 11.22 -7.02
N ASP A 165 6.80 12.02 -6.68
CA ASP A 165 8.17 11.54 -6.47
C ASP A 165 8.25 10.50 -5.35
N LEU A 166 7.57 10.75 -4.23
CA LEU A 166 7.49 9.79 -3.13
C LEU A 166 6.92 8.45 -3.60
N VAL A 167 5.78 8.45 -4.31
CA VAL A 167 5.15 7.23 -4.82
C VAL A 167 6.08 6.50 -5.79
N MET A 168 6.76 7.22 -6.69
CA MET A 168 7.75 6.64 -7.61
C MET A 168 8.89 5.95 -6.85
N ARG A 169 9.37 6.54 -5.75
CA ARG A 169 10.43 5.95 -4.92
C ARG A 169 9.95 4.75 -4.09
N MET A 170 8.65 4.69 -3.75
CA MET A 170 8.05 3.52 -3.08
C MET A 170 7.94 2.32 -4.01
N VAL A 171 7.59 2.54 -5.28
CA VAL A 171 7.42 1.49 -6.29
C VAL A 171 8.69 1.21 -7.10
N ASP A 172 9.86 1.66 -6.63
CA ASP A 172 11.13 1.32 -7.25
C ASP A 172 11.33 -0.20 -7.25
N THR A 173 11.46 -0.77 -8.45
CA THR A 173 11.66 -2.21 -8.63
C THR A 173 13.00 -2.69 -8.10
N ASN A 174 13.99 -1.81 -7.99
CA ASN A 174 15.24 -2.13 -7.34
C ASN A 174 15.10 -1.91 -5.83
N MET A 175 14.97 -3.02 -5.09
CA MET A 175 14.86 -3.03 -3.63
C MET A 175 15.98 -2.23 -2.93
N SER A 176 17.19 -2.18 -3.50
CA SER A 176 18.33 -1.48 -2.88
C SER A 176 18.25 0.04 -2.95
N THR A 177 17.50 0.59 -3.91
CA THR A 177 17.31 2.04 -4.11
C THR A 177 15.92 2.51 -3.70
N ARG A 178 14.99 1.58 -3.47
CA ARG A 178 13.65 1.85 -2.94
C ARG A 178 13.72 2.60 -1.62
N ILE A 179 12.85 3.61 -1.47
CA ILE A 179 12.78 4.42 -0.26
C ILE A 179 12.53 3.57 0.98
N THR A 180 13.17 3.94 2.08
CA THR A 180 13.10 3.23 3.36
C THR A 180 12.23 3.98 4.38
N LEU A 181 11.68 3.26 5.37
CA LEU A 181 10.90 3.92 6.44
C LEU A 181 11.68 5.07 7.14
N PRO A 182 12.97 4.94 7.48
CA PRO A 182 13.72 6.05 8.06
C PRO A 182 13.83 7.29 7.16
N GLU A 183 13.75 7.13 5.84
CA GLU A 183 13.72 8.27 4.91
C GLU A 183 12.32 8.89 4.82
N MET A 184 11.27 8.07 4.87
CA MET A 184 9.87 8.54 4.82
C MET A 184 9.40 9.25 6.10
N MET A 185 10.10 9.04 7.22
CA MET A 185 9.78 9.64 8.53
C MET A 185 10.54 10.94 8.82
N LYS A 186 11.32 11.46 7.87
CA LYS A 186 12.04 12.74 7.98
C LYS A 186 11.16 13.89 7.52
#